data_AF-A0A0L7KYS8-F1
#
_entry.id   AF-A0A0L7KYS8-F1
#
_cell.length_a   1.000
_cell.length_b   1.000
_cell.length_c   1.000
_cell.angle_alpha   90.00
_cell.angle_beta   90.00
_cell.angle_gamma   90.00
#
_symmetry.space_group_name_H-M   'P 1'
#
loop_
_entity.id
_entity.type
_entity.pdbx_description
1 polymer ?
#
loop_
_entity_poly.entity_id
_entity_poly.type
_entity_poly.pdbx_seq_one_letter_code
_entity_poly.pdbx_strand_id
1 'polypeptide(L)'
;MQNDAGEYVDLYCPRKCSASNRLIHAKDHASVQLVIADVDPVTGRATDAAKMYVVCGAIRRMGESDDCIDDSPRRTAFSLRTIDGTQQGRENSRMYNEMVLLKLVQSMTKMVAMPPEPFREEILRHMRAGAAVLCARLEGLVQLSRGQAGGAPPDYPLVPASRGFCLTLASSLESFRAALRRSDIVVPPSAL
;
A
#
# COMPACT_ATOMS: atom_id res chain seq x y z
N MET A 1 20.66 25.49 -2.08
CA MET A 1 20.45 26.55 -1.08
C MET A 1 20.69 27.88 -1.77
N GLN A 2 19.81 28.86 -1.54
CA GLN A 2 19.98 30.23 -2.01
C GLN A 2 20.23 31.13 -0.80
N ASN A 3 21.09 32.13 -0.94
CA ASN A 3 21.24 33.19 0.05
C ASN A 3 20.05 34.17 0.00
N ASP A 4 19.99 35.12 0.92
CA ASP A 4 18.92 36.14 0.98
C ASP A 4 18.93 37.08 -0.24
N ALA A 5 20.01 37.10 -1.02
CA ALA A 5 20.14 37.82 -2.29
C ALA A 5 19.68 36.99 -3.51
N GLY A 6 19.22 35.75 -3.31
CA GLY A 6 18.73 34.85 -4.37
C GLY A 6 19.84 34.11 -5.14
N GLU A 7 21.09 34.25 -4.73
CA GLU A 7 22.23 33.58 -5.36
C GLU A 7 22.38 32.16 -4.83
N TYR A 8 22.69 31.21 -5.72
CA TYR A 8 22.94 29.82 -5.34
C TYR A 8 24.31 29.68 -4.67
N VAL A 9 24.30 29.16 -3.44
CA VAL A 9 25.53 28.93 -2.65
C VAL A 9 26.05 27.49 -2.75
N ASP A 10 25.34 26.61 -3.47
CA ASP A 10 25.73 25.21 -3.62
C ASP A 10 26.77 25.02 -4.73
N LEU A 11 27.78 24.18 -4.49
CA LEU A 11 28.80 23.84 -5.49
C LEU A 11 28.21 23.12 -6.71
N TYR A 12 27.18 22.29 -6.52
CA TYR A 12 26.44 21.62 -7.59
C TYR A 12 25.05 21.19 -7.10
N CYS A 13 24.10 21.07 -8.01
CA CYS A 13 22.77 20.51 -7.73
C CYS A 13 22.73 19.04 -8.17
N PRO A 14 22.62 18.06 -7.25
CA PRO A 14 22.62 16.64 -7.60
C PRO A 14 21.35 16.24 -8.38
N ARG A 15 21.51 15.22 -9.25
CA ARG A 15 20.39 14.63 -9.98
C ARG A 15 19.46 13.86 -9.03
N LYS A 16 18.19 13.77 -9.40
CA LYS A 16 17.19 12.96 -8.69
C LYS A 16 16.89 11.69 -9.48
N CYS A 17 16.72 10.59 -8.77
CA CYS A 17 16.20 9.35 -9.36
C CYS A 17 14.75 9.57 -9.79
N SER A 18 14.43 9.24 -11.04
CA SER A 18 13.07 9.35 -11.61
C SER A 18 12.06 8.47 -10.89
N ALA A 19 12.48 7.30 -10.40
CA ALA A 19 11.60 6.35 -9.73
C ALA A 19 11.34 6.71 -8.25
N SER A 20 12.40 7.03 -7.49
CA SER A 20 12.30 7.20 -6.03
C SER A 20 12.39 8.64 -5.54
N ASN A 21 12.61 9.61 -6.44
CA ASN A 21 12.89 11.02 -6.11
C ASN A 21 14.08 11.25 -5.15
N ARG A 22 14.87 10.20 -4.89
CA ARG A 22 16.06 10.26 -4.05
C ARG A 22 17.20 10.98 -4.78
N LEU A 23 17.95 11.82 -4.06
CA LEU A 23 19.15 12.46 -4.58
C LEU A 23 20.22 11.40 -4.88
N ILE A 24 20.85 11.52 -6.05
CA ILE A 24 21.94 10.65 -6.48
C ILE A 24 23.26 11.29 -6.07
N HIS A 25 24.00 10.59 -5.21
CA HIS A 25 25.28 11.04 -4.70
C HIS A 25 26.39 10.82 -5.74
N ALA A 26 27.46 11.62 -5.68
CA ALA A 26 28.59 11.53 -6.61
C ALA A 26 29.31 10.17 -6.62
N LYS A 27 29.25 9.42 -5.51
CA LYS A 27 29.82 8.07 -5.37
C LYS A 27 28.91 6.93 -5.87
N ASP A 28 27.70 7.22 -6.30
CA ASP A 28 26.78 6.20 -6.81
C ASP A 28 27.11 5.87 -8.27
N HIS A 29 28.20 5.13 -8.48
CA HIS A 29 28.64 4.66 -9.79
C HIS A 29 27.72 3.60 -10.40
N ALA A 30 26.81 3.05 -9.59
CA ALA A 30 25.75 2.17 -10.06
C ALA A 30 24.53 2.97 -10.55
N SER A 31 24.49 4.30 -10.45
CA SER A 31 23.43 5.09 -11.08
C SER A 31 23.60 5.15 -12.60
N VAL A 32 22.49 5.12 -13.33
CA VAL A 32 22.48 5.24 -14.80
C VAL A 32 21.52 6.32 -15.24
N GLN A 33 21.82 6.89 -16.40
CA GLN A 33 20.96 7.84 -17.08
C GLN A 33 20.64 7.26 -18.45
N LEU A 34 19.35 7.05 -18.69
CA LEU A 34 18.80 6.50 -19.91
C LEU A 34 18.14 7.64 -20.68
N VAL A 35 18.43 7.74 -21.96
CA VAL A 35 17.80 8.71 -22.85
C VAL A 35 17.08 7.92 -23.92
N ILE A 36 15.75 7.99 -23.92
CA ILE A 36 14.89 7.25 -24.83
C ILE A 36 14.38 8.24 -25.86
N ALA A 37 14.67 8.00 -27.14
CA ALA A 37 14.19 8.81 -28.23
C ALA A 37 12.69 8.57 -28.47
N ASP A 38 11.93 9.64 -28.68
CA ASP A 38 10.53 9.55 -29.08
C ASP A 38 10.46 9.18 -30.56
N VAL A 39 9.53 8.30 -30.90
CA VAL A 39 9.36 7.78 -32.27
C VAL A 39 8.09 8.34 -32.87
N ASP A 40 8.17 8.81 -34.12
CA ASP A 40 7.00 9.24 -34.87
C ASP A 40 6.09 8.02 -35.15
N PRO A 41 4.81 8.04 -34.71
CA PRO A 41 3.91 6.90 -34.81
C PRO A 41 3.60 6.49 -36.26
N VAL A 42 3.74 7.38 -37.24
CA VAL A 42 3.40 7.08 -38.64
C VAL A 42 4.61 6.57 -39.41
N THR A 43 5.76 7.24 -39.27
CA THR A 43 6.96 6.90 -40.04
C THR A 43 7.86 5.88 -39.34
N GLY A 44 7.67 5.64 -38.04
CA GLY A 44 8.50 4.76 -37.23
C GLY A 44 9.95 5.26 -37.07
N ARG A 45 10.22 6.52 -37.44
CA ARG A 45 11.55 7.13 -37.32
C ARG A 45 11.71 7.82 -35.98
N ALA A 46 12.92 7.75 -35.43
CA ALA A 46 13.27 8.52 -34.25
C ALA A 46 13.14 10.02 -34.57
N THR A 47 12.47 10.74 -33.68
CA THR A 47 12.38 12.20 -33.71
C THR A 47 13.55 12.82 -32.94
N ASP A 48 13.70 14.14 -33.02
CA ASP A 48 14.70 14.87 -32.24
C ASP A 48 14.31 15.02 -30.75
N ALA A 49 13.08 14.62 -30.38
CA ALA A 49 12.62 14.62 -29.01
C ALA A 49 13.10 13.34 -28.29
N ALA A 50 13.57 13.50 -27.06
CA ALA A 50 13.98 12.38 -26.22
C ALA A 50 13.66 12.64 -24.75
N LYS A 51 13.25 11.59 -24.05
CA LYS A 51 12.95 11.62 -22.63
C LYS A 51 14.09 11.01 -21.82
N MET A 52 14.48 11.71 -20.76
CA MET A 52 15.53 11.26 -19.85
C MET A 52 14.94 10.60 -18.62
N TYR A 53 15.43 9.40 -18.31
CA TYR A 53 15.15 8.66 -17.10
C TYR A 53 16.44 8.43 -16.32
N VAL A 54 16.41 8.66 -15.01
CA VAL A 54 17.58 8.51 -14.15
C VAL A 54 17.26 7.48 -13.07
N VAL A 55 18.04 6.40 -13.01
CA VAL A 55 17.85 5.30 -12.04
C VAL A 55 19.03 5.26 -11.09
N CYS A 56 18.77 5.29 -9.78
CA CYS A 56 19.83 5.21 -8.77
C CYS A 56 20.32 3.77 -8.56
N GLY A 57 21.56 3.62 -8.08
CA GLY A 57 22.18 2.31 -7.88
C GLY A 57 21.53 1.46 -6.79
N ALA A 58 20.72 2.06 -5.91
CA ALA A 58 19.92 1.32 -4.93
C ALA A 58 18.83 0.49 -5.62
N ILE A 59 18.08 1.09 -6.57
CA ILE A 59 17.01 0.40 -7.32
C ILE A 59 17.60 -0.71 -8.18
N ARG A 60 18.72 -0.45 -8.86
CA ARG A 60 19.42 -1.47 -9.68
C ARG A 60 19.93 -2.65 -8.87
N ARG A 61 20.37 -2.44 -7.62
CA ARG A 61 20.79 -3.55 -6.74
C ARG A 61 19.64 -4.43 -6.27
N MET A 62 18.43 -3.88 -6.23
CA MET A 62 17.22 -4.63 -5.86
C MET A 62 16.64 -5.41 -7.04
N GLY A 63 17.09 -5.16 -8.28
CA GLY A 63 16.51 -5.78 -9.48
C GLY A 63 15.23 -5.11 -9.98
N GLU A 64 14.71 -4.11 -9.26
CA GLU A 64 13.46 -3.40 -9.58
C GLU A 64 13.63 -2.31 -10.65
N SER A 65 14.76 -2.29 -11.38
CA SER A 65 15.03 -1.25 -12.37
C SER A 65 14.16 -1.34 -13.62
N ASP A 66 13.73 -2.55 -13.97
CA ASP A 66 12.90 -2.80 -15.16
C ASP A 66 11.47 -2.32 -14.93
N ASP A 67 10.86 -2.73 -13.81
CA ASP A 67 9.52 -2.32 -13.38
C ASP A 67 9.35 -0.80 -13.32
N CYS A 68 10.37 -0.06 -12.89
CA CYS A 68 10.30 1.41 -12.81
C CYS A 68 10.55 2.13 -14.14
N ILE A 69 10.94 1.42 -15.19
CA ILE A 69 11.02 1.95 -16.58
C ILE A 69 9.74 1.60 -17.35
N ASP A 70 9.14 0.43 -17.10
CA ASP A 70 7.90 -0.03 -17.75
C ASP A 70 6.66 0.79 -17.34
N ASP A 71 6.73 1.55 -16.23
CA ASP A 71 5.68 2.47 -15.77
C ASP A 71 5.50 3.67 -16.73
N SER A 72 4.87 3.38 -17.87
CA SER A 72 4.22 4.26 -18.84
C SER A 72 3.32 5.30 -18.12
N PRO A 73 3.03 6.49 -18.68
CA PRO A 73 2.87 7.78 -18.00
C PRO A 73 1.56 7.97 -17.20
N ARG A 74 1.15 6.98 -16.42
CA ARG A 74 0.10 7.11 -15.41
C ARG A 74 0.79 7.17 -14.06
N ARG A 75 0.94 8.39 -13.57
CA ARG A 75 1.09 8.71 -12.15
C ARG A 75 0.46 7.61 -11.27
N THR A 76 1.26 6.83 -10.55
CA THR A 76 1.14 6.47 -9.12
C THR A 76 1.70 5.09 -8.82
N ALA A 77 2.63 5.06 -7.86
CA ALA A 77 2.79 4.01 -6.86
C ALA A 77 2.86 2.55 -7.37
N PHE A 78 4.07 2.08 -7.67
CA PHE A 78 4.36 0.65 -7.65
C PHE A 78 5.72 0.37 -7.02
N SER A 79 5.71 -0.30 -5.86
CA SER A 79 6.86 -0.97 -5.25
C SER A 79 6.32 -2.21 -4.56
N LEU A 80 6.27 -3.29 -5.33
CA LEU A 80 6.01 -4.66 -4.93
C LEU A 80 6.99 -5.49 -5.76
N ARG A 81 8.20 -5.76 -5.28
CA ARG A 81 8.49 -6.96 -4.46
C ARG A 81 9.93 -6.88 -3.89
N THR A 82 10.20 -7.75 -2.92
CA THR A 82 11.56 -8.14 -2.46
C THR A 82 12.32 -7.16 -1.56
N ILE A 83 11.80 -6.81 -0.37
CA ILE A 83 12.69 -6.26 0.68
C ILE A 83 12.24 -6.64 2.10
N ASP A 84 12.42 -7.90 2.48
CA ASP A 84 12.41 -8.28 3.90
C ASP A 84 13.56 -7.57 4.62
N GLY A 85 13.25 -6.54 5.41
CA GLY A 85 14.19 -5.92 6.36
C GLY A 85 14.43 -4.41 6.23
N THR A 86 13.96 -3.73 5.18
CA THR A 86 14.03 -2.26 5.13
C THR A 86 12.84 -1.60 5.81
N GLN A 87 13.05 -0.41 6.39
CA GLN A 87 11.97 0.40 6.98
C GLN A 87 10.84 0.63 5.95
N GLN A 88 11.19 0.93 4.71
CA GLN A 88 10.21 1.13 3.63
C GLN A 88 9.44 -0.14 3.26
N GLY A 89 10.11 -1.30 3.18
CA GLY A 89 9.46 -2.59 2.92
C GLY A 89 8.45 -2.95 4.01
N ARG A 90 8.85 -2.76 5.28
CA ARG A 90 7.97 -2.96 6.43
C ARG A 90 6.74 -2.06 6.39
N GLU A 91 6.88 -0.79 5.98
CA GLU A 91 5.76 0.13 5.85
C GLU A 91 4.85 -0.17 4.67
N ASN A 92 5.39 -0.57 3.51
CA ASN A 92 4.61 -0.97 2.34
C ASN A 92 3.76 -2.21 2.66
N SER A 93 4.36 -3.23 3.29
CA SER A 93 3.64 -4.43 3.72
C SER A 93 2.59 -4.12 4.78
N ARG A 94 2.87 -3.22 5.73
CA ARG A 94 1.89 -2.77 6.71
C ARG A 94 0.67 -2.13 6.03
N MET A 95 0.88 -1.15 5.15
CA MET A 95 -0.21 -0.45 4.45
C MET A 95 -1.04 -1.40 3.57
N TYR A 96 -0.37 -2.36 2.91
CA TYR A 96 -1.05 -3.41 2.15
C TYR A 96 -1.93 -4.27 3.06
N ASN A 97 -1.38 -4.76 4.18
CA ASN A 97 -2.11 -5.59 5.15
C ASN A 97 -3.31 -4.85 5.75
N GLU A 98 -3.15 -3.55 6.06
CA GLU A 98 -4.25 -2.67 6.47
C GLU A 98 -5.37 -2.67 5.41
N MET A 99 -5.02 -2.43 4.14
CA MET A 99 -6.00 -2.38 3.06
C MET A 99 -6.69 -3.74 2.82
N VAL A 100 -5.96 -4.85 2.92
CA VAL A 100 -6.51 -6.20 2.77
C VAL A 100 -7.57 -6.48 3.84
N LEU A 101 -7.27 -6.17 5.10
CA LEU A 101 -8.22 -6.37 6.21
C LEU A 101 -9.46 -5.50 6.03
N LEU A 102 -9.29 -4.25 5.58
CA LEU A 102 -10.41 -3.36 5.32
C LEU A 102 -11.31 -3.88 4.19
N LYS A 103 -10.70 -4.28 3.05
CA LYS A 103 -11.44 -4.83 1.91
C LYS A 103 -12.12 -6.15 2.24
N LEU A 104 -11.53 -6.97 3.10
CA LEU A 104 -12.12 -8.21 3.59
C LEU A 104 -13.44 -7.92 4.33
N VAL A 105 -13.42 -7.02 5.31
CA VAL A 105 -14.62 -6.66 6.09
C VAL A 105 -15.69 -6.05 5.17
N GLN A 106 -15.30 -5.15 4.25
CA GLN A 106 -16.22 -4.56 3.29
C GLN A 106 -16.85 -5.60 2.35
N SER A 107 -16.06 -6.56 1.88
CA SER A 107 -16.53 -7.66 1.04
C SER A 107 -17.50 -8.57 1.80
N MET A 108 -17.16 -8.98 3.03
CA MET A 108 -18.03 -9.77 3.89
C MET A 108 -19.34 -9.05 4.22
N THR A 109 -19.28 -7.73 4.45
CA THR A 109 -20.47 -6.90 4.64
C THR A 109 -21.40 -6.95 3.43
N LYS A 110 -20.85 -6.88 2.22
CA LYS A 110 -21.65 -7.00 0.98
C LYS A 110 -22.24 -8.40 0.83
N MET A 111 -21.47 -9.46 1.12
CA MET A 111 -21.95 -10.84 1.04
C MET A 111 -23.08 -11.14 2.02
N VAL A 112 -23.07 -10.55 3.22
CA VAL A 112 -24.17 -10.69 4.18
C VAL A 112 -25.37 -9.83 3.78
N ALA A 113 -25.14 -8.61 3.30
CA ALA A 113 -26.22 -7.70 2.90
C ALA A 113 -26.96 -8.16 1.64
N MET A 114 -26.24 -8.77 0.69
CA MET A 114 -26.78 -9.23 -0.59
C MET A 114 -26.10 -10.54 -1.00
N PRO A 115 -26.49 -11.67 -0.37
CA PRO A 115 -25.89 -12.96 -0.67
C PRO A 115 -26.29 -13.44 -2.09
N PRO A 116 -25.32 -13.88 -2.93
CA PRO A 116 -25.61 -14.51 -4.20
C PRO A 116 -26.44 -15.77 -3.99
N GLU A 117 -27.48 -15.94 -4.81
CA GLU A 117 -28.51 -16.97 -4.64
C GLU A 117 -27.96 -18.40 -4.55
N PRO A 118 -26.98 -18.82 -5.39
CA PRO A 118 -26.42 -20.17 -5.32
C PRO A 118 -25.63 -20.49 -4.04
N PHE A 119 -25.17 -19.47 -3.29
CA PHE A 119 -24.33 -19.65 -2.10
C PHE A 119 -24.92 -19.04 -0.83
N ARG A 120 -26.21 -18.68 -0.86
CA ARG A 120 -26.85 -17.92 0.21
C ARG A 120 -26.77 -18.65 1.54
N GLU A 121 -27.10 -19.93 1.56
CA GLU A 121 -27.11 -20.74 2.79
C GLU A 121 -25.69 -20.94 3.33
N GLU A 122 -24.72 -21.21 2.46
CA GLU A 122 -23.31 -21.40 2.78
C GLU A 122 -22.72 -20.14 3.42
N ILE A 123 -23.02 -18.97 2.83
CA ILE A 123 -22.56 -17.69 3.35
C ILE A 123 -23.14 -17.43 4.73
N LEU A 124 -24.44 -17.59 4.92
CA LEU A 124 -25.07 -17.37 6.24
C LEU A 124 -24.57 -18.37 7.29
N ARG A 125 -24.39 -19.65 6.91
CA ARG A 125 -23.82 -20.69 7.77
C ARG A 125 -22.40 -20.34 8.20
N HIS A 126 -21.55 -19.91 7.25
CA HIS A 126 -20.18 -19.49 7.53
C HIS A 126 -20.15 -18.27 8.46
N MET A 127 -21.03 -17.29 8.23
CA MET A 127 -21.09 -16.07 9.03
C MET A 127 -21.57 -16.35 10.46
N ARG A 128 -22.54 -17.25 10.64
CA ARG A 128 -22.97 -17.70 11.99
C ARG A 128 -21.84 -18.38 12.76
N ALA A 129 -21.01 -19.18 12.10
CA ALA A 129 -19.91 -19.87 12.74
C ALA A 129 -18.71 -18.95 13.03
N GLY A 130 -18.39 -18.02 12.12
CA GLY A 130 -17.11 -17.30 12.12
C GLY A 130 -17.16 -15.80 12.45
N ALA A 131 -18.30 -15.12 12.28
CA ALA A 131 -18.32 -13.66 12.33
C ALA A 131 -17.95 -13.10 13.72
N ALA A 132 -18.37 -13.76 14.80
CA ALA A 132 -18.03 -13.34 16.16
C ALA A 132 -16.52 -13.41 16.44
N VAL A 133 -15.87 -14.50 16.01
CA VAL A 133 -14.43 -14.69 16.16
C VAL A 133 -13.66 -13.68 15.31
N LEU A 134 -14.13 -13.42 14.10
CA LEU A 134 -13.53 -12.43 13.20
C LEU A 134 -13.57 -11.01 13.81
N CYS A 135 -14.75 -10.58 14.30
CA CYS A 135 -14.89 -9.27 14.95
C CYS A 135 -13.95 -9.15 16.14
N ALA A 136 -13.95 -10.12 17.07
CA ALA A 136 -13.07 -10.09 18.24
C ALA A 136 -11.58 -10.02 17.86
N ARG A 137 -11.16 -10.77 16.83
CA ARG A 137 -9.77 -10.75 16.34
C ARG A 137 -9.39 -9.37 15.78
N LEU A 138 -10.24 -8.77 14.95
CA LEU A 138 -9.96 -7.47 14.34
C LEU A 138 -9.97 -6.33 15.37
N GLU A 139 -10.85 -6.39 16.35
CA GLU A 139 -10.87 -5.46 17.48
C GLU A 139 -9.62 -5.59 18.35
N GLY A 140 -9.19 -6.82 18.63
CA GLY A 140 -7.92 -7.07 19.34
C GLY A 140 -6.71 -6.45 18.63
N LEU A 141 -6.67 -6.46 17.29
CA LEU A 141 -5.61 -5.81 16.52
C LEU A 141 -5.64 -4.27 16.63
N VAL A 142 -6.83 -3.67 16.70
CA VAL A 142 -6.99 -2.22 16.91
C VAL A 142 -6.56 -1.85 18.33
N GLN A 143 -6.95 -2.63 19.34
CA GLN A 143 -6.54 -2.42 20.74
C GLN A 143 -5.01 -2.53 20.89
N LEU A 144 -4.39 -3.55 20.29
CA LEU A 144 -2.93 -3.69 20.22
C LEU A 144 -2.26 -2.47 19.58
N SER A 145 -2.83 -1.96 18.49
CA SER A 145 -2.30 -0.77 17.81
C SER A 145 -2.45 0.51 18.64
N ARG A 146 -3.37 0.54 19.60
CA ARG A 146 -3.54 1.64 20.58
C ARG A 146 -2.66 1.47 21.83
N GLY A 147 -1.86 0.41 21.93
CA GLY A 147 -1.04 0.10 23.11
C GLY A 147 -1.83 -0.46 24.30
N GLN A 148 -3.04 -0.95 24.05
CA GLN A 148 -3.85 -1.66 25.05
C GLN A 148 -3.46 -3.14 25.09
N ALA A 149 -3.68 -3.81 26.23
CA ALA A 149 -3.37 -5.22 26.41
C ALA A 149 -4.28 -6.12 25.54
N GLY A 150 -3.89 -6.32 24.29
CA GLY A 150 -4.37 -7.41 23.44
C GLY A 150 -3.32 -8.52 23.35
N GLY A 151 -3.69 -9.67 22.79
CA GLY A 151 -2.82 -10.86 22.71
C GLY A 151 -1.52 -10.68 21.92
N ALA A 152 -0.84 -11.78 21.58
CA ALA A 152 0.41 -11.71 20.83
C ALA A 152 0.25 -10.95 19.50
N PRO A 153 1.21 -10.09 19.11
CA PRO A 153 1.18 -9.43 17.81
C PRO A 153 1.26 -10.48 16.68
N PRO A 154 0.66 -10.20 15.52
CA PRO A 154 0.73 -11.11 14.38
C PRO A 154 2.17 -11.28 13.87
N ASP A 155 2.47 -12.46 13.32
CA ASP A 155 3.77 -12.80 12.73
C ASP A 155 4.10 -12.01 11.44
N TYR A 156 3.16 -11.18 10.97
CA TYR A 156 3.29 -10.32 9.80
C TYR A 156 3.25 -8.83 10.19
N PRO A 157 3.92 -7.94 9.42
CA PRO A 157 3.99 -6.52 9.74
C PRO A 157 2.61 -5.86 9.59
N LEU A 158 1.95 -5.61 10.73
CA LEU A 158 0.68 -4.89 10.80
C LEU A 158 0.66 -3.89 11.96
N VAL A 159 1.07 -4.34 13.16
CA VAL A 159 1.04 -3.51 14.38
C VAL A 159 2.41 -2.82 14.59
N PRO A 160 2.46 -1.53 14.96
CA PRO A 160 1.31 -0.62 15.15
C PRO A 160 0.71 -0.20 13.80
N ALA A 161 -0.62 -0.34 13.69
CA ALA A 161 -1.35 0.07 12.49
C ALA A 161 -1.57 1.59 12.45
N SER A 162 -1.81 2.14 11.27
CA SER A 162 -2.07 3.57 11.08
C SER A 162 -3.34 4.01 11.81
N ARG A 163 -3.32 5.23 12.37
CA ARG A 163 -4.50 5.80 13.08
C ARG A 163 -5.73 5.86 12.17
N GLY A 164 -5.53 6.23 10.91
CA GLY A 164 -6.59 6.28 9.90
C GLY A 164 -7.22 4.91 9.69
N PHE A 165 -6.40 3.87 9.49
CA PHE A 165 -6.88 2.50 9.37
C PHE A 165 -7.70 2.05 10.58
N CYS A 166 -7.21 2.29 11.80
CA CYS A 166 -7.93 1.90 13.02
C CYS A 166 -9.34 2.53 13.10
N LEU A 167 -9.48 3.81 12.73
CA LEU A 167 -10.77 4.51 12.69
C LEU A 167 -11.69 3.94 11.59
N THR A 168 -11.16 3.75 10.38
CA THR A 168 -11.92 3.23 9.24
C THR A 168 -12.35 1.78 9.46
N LEU A 169 -11.49 0.95 10.06
CA LEU A 169 -11.79 -0.43 10.39
C LEU A 169 -12.89 -0.51 11.45
N ALA A 170 -12.84 0.31 12.50
CA ALA A 170 -13.90 0.36 13.52
C ALA A 170 -15.28 0.71 12.91
N SER A 171 -15.33 1.73 12.04
CA SER A 171 -16.55 2.09 11.32
C SER A 171 -17.04 0.98 10.37
N SER A 172 -16.12 0.29 9.70
CA SER A 172 -16.45 -0.83 8.82
C SER A 172 -16.96 -2.05 9.60
N LEU A 173 -16.40 -2.35 10.77
CA LEU A 173 -16.88 -3.41 11.66
C LEU A 173 -18.28 -3.12 12.20
N GLU A 174 -18.59 -1.85 12.52
CA GLU A 174 -19.95 -1.50 12.93
C GLU A 174 -20.96 -1.68 11.77
N SER A 175 -20.56 -1.30 10.56
CA SER A 175 -21.36 -1.54 9.35
C SER A 175 -21.58 -3.04 9.09
N PHE A 176 -20.56 -3.86 9.33
CA PHE A 176 -20.61 -5.31 9.23
C PHE A 176 -21.56 -5.91 10.27
N ARG A 177 -21.44 -5.51 11.54
CA ARG A 177 -22.36 -5.90 12.62
C ARG A 177 -23.80 -5.51 12.32
N ALA A 178 -24.03 -4.32 11.78
CA ALA A 178 -25.36 -3.90 11.36
C ALA A 178 -25.92 -4.80 10.25
N ALA A 179 -25.09 -5.25 9.29
CA ALA A 179 -25.51 -6.21 8.28
C ALA A 179 -25.85 -7.58 8.87
N LEU A 180 -25.03 -8.09 9.79
CA LEU A 180 -25.28 -9.35 10.48
C LEU A 180 -26.58 -9.33 11.29
N ARG A 181 -26.85 -8.24 12.01
CA ARG A 181 -28.12 -8.04 12.75
C ARG A 181 -29.34 -8.09 11.83
N ARG A 182 -29.26 -7.52 10.63
CA ARG A 182 -30.35 -7.60 9.64
C ARG A 182 -30.60 -9.02 9.11
N SER A 183 -29.58 -9.88 9.17
CA SER A 183 -29.66 -11.28 8.75
C SER A 183 -29.87 -12.26 9.91
N ASP A 184 -30.27 -11.76 11.08
CA ASP A 184 -30.53 -12.53 12.31
C ASP A 184 -29.30 -13.33 12.80
N ILE A 185 -28.10 -12.76 12.62
CA ILE A 185 -26.84 -13.31 13.11
C ILE A 185 -26.40 -12.50 14.33
N VAL A 186 -26.47 -13.13 15.50
CA VAL A 186 -26.09 -12.51 16.77
C VAL A 186 -24.57 -12.52 16.93
N VAL A 187 -24.00 -11.34 17.15
CA VAL A 187 -22.57 -11.13 17.43
C VAL A 187 -22.46 -10.30 18.70
N PRO A 188 -21.46 -10.57 19.58
CA PRO A 188 -21.23 -9.75 20.76
C PRO A 188 -21.02 -8.26 20.42
N PRO A 189 -21.38 -7.36 21.36
CA PRO A 189 -21.21 -5.92 21.17
C PRO A 189 -19.73 -5.54 20.97
N SER A 190 -19.52 -4.36 20.40
CA SER A 190 -18.17 -3.80 20.18
C SER A 190 -17.39 -3.67 21.48
N ALA A 191 -16.11 -4.05 21.45
CA ALA A 191 -15.15 -3.83 22.53
C ALA A 191 -14.19 -2.65 22.28
N LEU A 192 -14.43 -1.87 21.21
CA LEU A 192 -13.60 -0.73 20.76
C LEU A 192 -14.06 0.66 21.19
#